data_AF-A0A1C5WDF8-F1
#
_entry.id   AF-A0A1C5WDF8-F1
#
_cell.length_a   1.000
_cell.length_b   1.000
_cell.length_c   1.000
_cell.angle_alpha   90.00
_cell.angle_beta   90.00
_cell.angle_gamma   90.00
#
_symmetry.space_group_name_H-M   'P 1'
#
loop_
_entity.id
_entity.type
_entity.pdbx_description
1 polymer ?
#
loop_
_entity_poly.entity_id
_entity_poly.type
_entity_poly.pdbx_seq_one_letter_code
_entity_poly.pdbx_strand_id
1 'polypeptide(L)'
;MKTTVKLSNIKIPKSYAVTTPSEKKVRTKRKKYKKGKLRAITINPDGFLINGYINYLILKENNVEDAEVNIVDIKKNDNSNVLESYRNTRTTYIYGKHPNNKSEKIYIWRIPNKENWMKFSETVLPDDLIFCKTKFGCSPVIVQAIQTVDKCPVEFPVKKVLSKKIIRNGKGLE
;
A
#
# COMPACT_ATOMS: atom_id res chain seq x y z
N MET A 1 23.90 5.19 3.85
CA MET A 1 25.32 4.90 4.14
C MET A 1 25.51 3.39 4.25
N LYS A 2 26.60 2.82 3.72
CA LYS A 2 26.96 1.42 3.95
C LYS A 2 27.95 1.32 5.10
N THR A 3 27.78 0.32 5.97
CA THR A 3 28.72 0.03 7.05
C THR A 3 28.60 -1.43 7.48
N THR A 4 29.48 -1.87 8.37
CA THR A 4 29.44 -3.19 9.00
C THR A 4 29.00 -3.04 10.45
N VAL A 5 28.09 -3.90 10.90
CA VAL A 5 27.64 -3.94 12.31
C VAL A 5 27.55 -5.37 12.80
N LYS A 6 27.73 -5.57 14.10
CA LYS A 6 27.47 -6.85 14.74
C LYS A 6 26.00 -7.24 14.57
N LEU A 7 25.76 -8.45 14.07
CA LEU A 7 24.42 -8.97 13.80
C LEU A 7 23.55 -9.02 15.07
N SER A 8 24.17 -9.27 16.24
CA SER A 8 23.52 -9.27 17.55
C SER A 8 22.99 -7.90 17.99
N ASN A 9 23.59 -6.81 17.50
CA ASN A 9 23.17 -5.44 17.85
C ASN A 9 21.95 -4.97 17.04
N ILE A 10 21.55 -5.71 16.00
CA ILE A 10 20.42 -5.34 15.15
C ILE A 10 19.11 -5.64 15.88
N LYS A 11 18.31 -4.59 16.10
CA LYS A 11 17.01 -4.70 16.76
C LYS A 11 15.95 -5.15 15.75
N ILE A 12 15.24 -6.24 16.06
CA ILE A 12 14.17 -6.76 15.20
C ILE A 12 12.82 -6.19 15.68
N PRO A 13 12.08 -5.44 14.84
CA PRO A 13 10.74 -4.98 15.18
C PRO A 13 9.80 -6.15 15.49
N LYS A 14 8.88 -5.96 16.45
CA LYS A 14 7.88 -6.97 16.83
C LYS A 14 7.08 -7.50 15.63
N SER A 15 6.74 -6.61 14.69
CA SER A 15 6.03 -6.95 13.46
C SER A 15 6.77 -7.95 12.56
N TYR A 16 8.10 -8.01 12.61
CA TYR A 16 8.87 -9.03 11.90
C TYR A 16 9.05 -10.30 12.72
N ALA A 17 9.24 -10.18 14.03
CA ALA A 17 9.41 -11.33 14.92
C ALA A 17 8.23 -12.32 14.89
N VAL A 18 7.01 -11.82 14.65
CA VAL A 18 5.80 -12.65 14.54
C VAL A 18 5.54 -13.20 13.13
N THR A 19 6.36 -12.83 12.14
CA THR A 19 6.15 -13.27 10.74
C THR A 19 6.92 -14.53 10.43
N THR A 20 6.23 -15.53 9.87
CA THR A 20 6.87 -16.71 9.28
C THR A 20 7.19 -16.45 7.81
N PRO A 21 8.46 -16.37 7.40
CA PRO A 21 8.79 -16.11 6.01
C PRO A 21 8.43 -17.27 5.10
N SER A 22 7.95 -16.97 3.89
CA SER A 22 7.68 -17.99 2.87
C SER A 22 8.92 -18.82 2.55
N GLU A 23 8.79 -20.15 2.63
CA GLU A 23 9.86 -21.12 2.40
C GLU A 23 10.52 -20.98 1.03
N LYS A 24 9.72 -20.71 -0.02
CA LYS A 24 10.22 -20.41 -1.38
C LYS A 24 11.21 -19.24 -1.36
N LYS A 25 10.90 -18.15 -0.64
CA LYS A 25 11.76 -16.97 -0.54
C LYS A 25 13.02 -17.29 0.26
N VAL A 26 12.90 -18.01 1.38
CA VAL A 26 14.04 -18.47 2.20
C VAL A 26 15.01 -19.30 1.35
N ARG A 27 14.52 -20.31 0.63
CA ARG A 27 15.33 -21.15 -0.25
C ARG A 27 16.09 -20.35 -1.31
N THR A 28 15.43 -19.39 -1.96
CA THR A 28 16.08 -18.51 -2.94
C THR A 28 17.19 -17.67 -2.30
N LYS A 29 16.98 -17.17 -1.08
CA LYS A 29 17.99 -16.37 -0.38
C LYS A 29 19.16 -17.23 0.12
N ARG A 30 18.93 -18.45 0.61
CA ARG A 30 19.99 -19.41 0.95
C ARG A 30 20.88 -19.71 -0.26
N LYS A 31 20.29 -19.93 -1.45
CA LYS A 31 21.07 -20.11 -2.69
C LYS A 31 21.93 -18.89 -3.04
N LYS A 32 21.47 -17.66 -2.75
CA LYS A 32 22.26 -16.45 -2.96
C LYS A 32 23.39 -16.30 -1.95
N TYR A 33 23.14 -16.65 -0.68
CA TYR A 33 24.16 -16.67 0.37
C TYR A 33 25.31 -17.62 0.03
N LYS A 34 25.01 -18.87 -0.33
CA LYS A 34 26.03 -19.86 -0.74
C LYS A 34 26.89 -19.41 -1.92
N LYS A 35 26.40 -18.47 -2.75
CA LYS A 35 27.12 -17.91 -3.90
C LYS A 35 27.86 -16.61 -3.57
N GLY A 36 27.88 -16.16 -2.31
CA GLY A 36 28.43 -14.85 -1.92
C GLY A 36 27.66 -13.64 -2.48
N LYS A 37 26.42 -13.84 -2.93
CA LYS A 37 25.58 -12.81 -3.59
C LYS A 37 24.40 -12.37 -2.73
N LEU A 38 24.47 -12.59 -1.41
CA LEU A 38 23.46 -12.09 -0.49
C LEU A 38 23.66 -10.57 -0.34
N ARG A 39 22.61 -9.80 -0.66
CA ARG A 39 22.66 -8.34 -0.50
C ARG A 39 22.66 -7.97 0.99
N ALA A 40 23.36 -6.88 1.32
CA ALA A 40 23.30 -6.21 2.62
C ALA A 40 21.85 -5.96 3.07
N ILE A 41 21.62 -6.06 4.38
CA ILE A 41 20.34 -5.72 5.01
C ILE A 41 20.22 -4.21 5.21
N THR A 42 19.03 -3.72 5.58
CA THR A 42 18.79 -2.28 5.77
C THR A 42 18.31 -2.03 7.19
N ILE A 43 18.96 -1.10 7.88
CA ILE A 43 18.61 -0.67 9.24
C ILE A 43 18.40 0.85 9.29
N ASN A 44 17.67 1.33 10.30
CA ASN A 44 17.57 2.75 10.60
C ASN A 44 18.75 3.20 11.49
N PRO A 45 18.94 4.51 11.72
CA PRO A 45 20.02 5.01 12.58
C PRO A 45 19.96 4.48 14.02
N ASP A 46 18.77 4.15 14.53
CA ASP A 46 18.56 3.57 15.87
C ASP A 46 18.89 2.06 15.97
N GLY A 47 19.30 1.44 14.86
CA GLY A 47 19.68 0.03 14.76
C GLY A 47 18.53 -0.95 14.50
N PHE A 48 17.31 -0.46 14.21
CA PHE A 48 16.16 -1.31 13.87
C PHE A 48 16.21 -1.79 12.42
N LEU A 49 15.92 -3.07 12.23
CA LEU A 49 15.80 -3.67 10.90
C LEU A 49 14.59 -3.12 10.14
N ILE A 50 14.84 -2.51 8.98
CA ILE A 50 13.82 -1.97 8.06
C ILE A 50 13.52 -2.97 6.94
N ASN A 51 14.55 -3.62 6.39
CA ASN A 51 14.39 -4.51 5.25
C ASN A 51 15.46 -5.59 5.26
N GLY A 52 15.09 -6.76 4.72
CA GLY A 52 15.99 -7.90 4.62
C GLY A 52 15.86 -8.91 5.77
N TYR A 53 14.70 -9.02 6.41
CA TYR A 53 14.47 -9.97 7.52
C TYR A 53 14.87 -11.41 7.18
N ILE A 54 14.55 -11.91 5.99
CA ILE A 54 15.00 -13.25 5.55
C ILE A 54 16.53 -13.34 5.44
N ASN A 55 17.19 -12.27 4.98
CA ASN A 55 18.64 -12.26 4.91
C ASN A 55 19.24 -12.28 6.32
N TYR A 56 18.70 -11.48 7.26
CA TYR A 56 19.09 -11.49 8.67
C TYR A 56 18.99 -12.90 9.28
N LEU A 57 17.87 -13.59 9.05
CA LEU A 57 17.68 -14.96 9.56
C LEU A 57 18.72 -15.93 8.98
N ILE A 58 19.06 -15.82 7.70
CA ILE A 58 20.08 -16.66 7.07
C ILE A 58 21.47 -16.36 7.63
N LEU A 59 21.81 -15.09 7.83
CA LEU A 59 23.08 -14.72 8.46
C LEU A 59 23.18 -15.29 9.89
N LYS A 60 22.09 -15.20 10.65
CA LYS A 60 21.99 -15.75 12.01
C LYS A 60 22.11 -17.28 12.03
N GLU A 61 21.42 -17.96 11.11
CA GLU A 61 21.50 -19.43 10.93
C GLU A 61 22.93 -19.91 10.62
N ASN A 62 23.74 -19.06 9.98
CA ASN A 62 25.13 -19.38 9.61
C ASN A 62 26.16 -18.76 10.57
N ASN A 63 25.74 -18.32 11.76
CA ASN A 63 26.62 -17.76 12.80
C ASN A 63 27.52 -16.60 12.31
N VAL A 64 27.01 -15.77 11.39
CA VAL A 64 27.75 -14.59 10.94
C VAL A 64 27.74 -13.54 12.05
N GLU A 65 28.92 -13.13 12.50
CA GLU A 65 29.07 -12.13 13.55
C GLU A 65 28.83 -10.71 13.04
N ASP A 66 29.44 -10.36 11.91
CA ASP A 66 29.41 -9.03 11.31
C ASP A 66 28.64 -9.02 10.00
N ALA A 67 27.67 -8.11 9.89
CA ALA A 67 26.82 -7.98 8.71
C ALA A 67 27.07 -6.64 8.01
N GLU A 68 27.20 -6.69 6.68
CA GLU A 68 27.11 -5.48 5.85
C GLU A 68 25.66 -4.97 5.89
N VAL A 69 25.50 -3.70 6.26
CA VAL A 69 24.21 -3.03 6.37
C VAL A 69 24.20 -1.71 5.62
N ASN A 70 23.04 -1.39 5.06
CA ASN A 70 22.72 -0.05 4.61
C ASN A 70 21.97 0.65 5.73
N ILE A 71 22.58 1.69 6.31
CA ILE A 71 21.88 2.64 7.18
C ILE A 71 21.13 3.60 6.28
N VAL A 72 19.82 3.55 6.37
CA VAL A 72 18.93 4.52 5.75
C VAL A 72 18.30 5.28 6.89
N ASP A 73 18.56 6.59 6.92
CA ASP A 73 17.74 7.48 7.73
C ASP A 73 16.33 7.39 7.16
N ILE A 74 15.50 6.58 7.81
CA ILE A 74 14.07 6.84 7.75
C ILE A 74 13.99 8.15 8.50
N LYS A 75 14.03 9.28 7.76
CA LYS A 75 13.46 10.52 8.25
C LYS A 75 12.18 10.04 8.90
N LYS A 76 12.10 10.11 10.24
CA LYS A 76 10.82 10.02 10.91
C LYS A 76 9.98 10.89 10.02
N ASN A 77 8.99 10.32 9.34
CA ASN A 77 7.98 11.19 8.80
C ASN A 77 7.57 11.93 10.06
N ASP A 78 7.91 13.20 10.08
CA ASP A 78 7.39 14.13 11.03
C ASP A 78 5.90 13.92 10.83
N ASN A 79 5.28 13.13 11.70
CA ASN A 79 3.87 12.80 11.60
C ASN A 79 3.02 14.06 11.86
N SER A 80 3.69 15.18 12.17
CA SER A 80 3.17 16.54 12.05
C SER A 80 2.77 16.91 10.62
N ASN A 81 3.27 16.22 9.58
CA ASN A 81 2.97 16.46 8.17
C ASN A 81 2.65 15.19 7.35
N VAL A 82 2.32 14.07 8.00
CA VAL A 82 1.69 12.96 7.25
C VAL A 82 0.32 13.45 6.83
N LEU A 83 0.19 13.79 5.55
CA LEU A 83 -1.10 13.97 4.89
C LEU A 83 -1.99 12.83 5.35
N GLU A 84 -2.99 13.16 6.16
CA GLU A 84 -3.74 12.17 6.91
C GLU A 84 -4.23 11.10 5.95
N SER A 85 -3.81 9.85 6.18
CA SER A 85 -4.09 8.76 5.26
C SER A 85 -5.60 8.71 5.06
N TYR A 86 -6.07 8.57 3.82
CA TYR A 86 -7.49 8.38 3.52
C TYR A 86 -8.12 7.21 4.30
N ARG A 87 -7.29 6.34 4.89
CA ARG A 87 -7.73 5.25 5.73
C ARG A 87 -8.29 5.67 7.08
N ASN A 88 -7.88 6.83 7.59
CA ASN A 88 -8.25 7.35 8.90
C ASN A 88 -8.97 8.71 8.81
N THR A 89 -9.33 9.16 7.60
CA THR A 89 -10.11 10.38 7.40
C THR A 89 -11.47 10.06 6.84
N ARG A 90 -12.45 10.88 7.22
CA ARG A 90 -13.79 10.89 6.63
C ARG A 90 -13.70 10.98 5.12
N THR A 91 -14.07 9.88 4.45
CA THR A 91 -13.90 9.70 3.02
C THR A 91 -15.15 9.06 2.43
N THR A 92 -15.59 9.55 1.27
CA THR A 92 -16.67 8.94 0.50
C THR A 92 -16.11 7.88 -0.45
N TYR A 93 -16.75 6.72 -0.45
CA TYR A 93 -16.42 5.56 -1.27
C TYR A 93 -17.56 5.26 -2.23
N ILE A 94 -17.18 4.86 -3.44
CA ILE A 94 -18.07 4.38 -4.49
C ILE A 94 -17.87 2.88 -4.63
N TYR A 95 -18.96 2.15 -4.51
CA TYR A 95 -19.06 0.75 -4.88
C TYR A 95 -19.68 0.67 -6.26
N GLY A 96 -19.06 -0.05 -7.18
CA GLY A 96 -19.54 -0.09 -8.56
C GLY A 96 -19.03 -1.26 -9.39
N LYS A 97 -19.62 -1.40 -10.58
CA LYS A 97 -19.27 -2.43 -11.56
C LYS A 97 -18.90 -1.80 -12.91
N HIS A 98 -18.08 -2.49 -13.68
CA HIS A 98 -17.76 -2.05 -15.03
C HIS A 98 -18.92 -2.41 -15.97
N PRO A 99 -19.38 -1.49 -16.86
CA PRO A 99 -20.60 -1.65 -17.65
C PRO A 99 -20.60 -2.89 -18.57
N ASN A 100 -19.42 -3.33 -19.03
CA ASN A 100 -19.28 -4.46 -19.96
C ASN A 100 -18.70 -5.72 -19.30
N ASN A 101 -18.65 -5.76 -17.96
CA ASN A 101 -18.09 -6.91 -17.26
C ASN A 101 -19.17 -7.96 -17.00
N LYS A 102 -18.97 -9.18 -17.51
CA LYS A 102 -19.88 -10.32 -17.28
C LYS A 102 -19.93 -10.78 -15.82
N SER A 103 -19.02 -10.28 -14.98
CA SER A 103 -18.96 -10.59 -13.56
C SER A 103 -19.77 -9.58 -12.74
N GLU A 104 -20.61 -10.08 -11.84
CA GLU A 104 -21.32 -9.29 -10.81
C GLU A 104 -20.40 -8.76 -9.69
N LYS A 105 -19.08 -8.79 -9.91
CA LYS A 105 -18.12 -8.34 -8.92
C LYS A 105 -18.21 -6.82 -8.73
N ILE A 106 -18.54 -6.43 -7.51
CA ILE A 106 -18.52 -5.06 -7.04
C ILE A 106 -17.10 -4.69 -6.60
N TYR A 107 -16.63 -3.54 -7.05
CA TYR A 107 -15.33 -2.96 -6.72
C TYR A 107 -15.53 -1.65 -5.96
N ILE A 108 -14.49 -1.23 -5.23
CA ILE A 108 -14.51 -0.02 -4.41
C ILE A 108 -13.48 1.00 -4.91
N TRP A 109 -13.90 2.27 -4.96
CA TRP A 109 -13.06 3.44 -5.18
C TRP A 109 -13.33 4.50 -4.12
N ARG A 110 -12.35 5.37 -3.87
CA ARG A 110 -12.53 6.54 -3.01
C ARG A 110 -12.64 7.81 -3.85
N ILE A 111 -13.49 8.72 -3.43
CA ILE A 111 -13.52 10.09 -3.94
C ILE A 111 -12.30 10.82 -3.34
N PRO A 112 -11.51 11.57 -4.13
CA PRO A 112 -10.42 12.36 -3.58
C PRO A 112 -10.92 13.37 -2.54
N ASN A 113 -10.33 13.35 -1.34
CA ASN A 113 -10.64 14.29 -0.28
C ASN A 113 -9.92 15.64 -0.53
N LYS A 114 -10.49 16.44 -1.44
CA LYS A 114 -10.08 17.82 -1.74
C LYS A 114 -11.35 18.65 -1.92
N GLU A 115 -11.32 19.94 -1.56
CA GLU A 115 -12.51 20.81 -1.59
C GLU A 115 -13.24 20.78 -2.93
N ASN A 116 -12.49 20.78 -4.03
CA ASN A 116 -13.07 20.77 -5.36
C ASN A 116 -13.81 19.47 -5.73
N TRP A 117 -13.79 18.42 -4.90
CA TRP A 117 -14.53 17.18 -5.07
C TRP A 117 -15.79 17.09 -4.18
N MET A 118 -16.02 18.02 -3.26
CA MET A 118 -17.20 17.98 -2.36
C MET A 118 -18.51 17.98 -3.14
N LYS A 119 -18.66 18.88 -4.12
CA LYS A 119 -19.84 18.91 -5.01
C LYS A 119 -20.05 17.56 -5.73
N PHE A 120 -18.97 16.92 -6.18
CA PHE A 120 -19.06 15.62 -6.84
C PHE A 120 -19.58 14.54 -5.89
N SER A 121 -19.07 14.47 -4.65
CA SER A 121 -19.53 13.49 -3.65
C SER A 121 -20.99 13.66 -3.25
N GLU A 122 -21.53 14.86 -3.33
CA GLU A 122 -22.93 15.16 -3.02
C GLU A 122 -23.87 14.91 -4.21
N THR A 123 -23.35 15.00 -5.45
CA THR A 123 -24.16 14.93 -6.68
C THR A 123 -24.21 13.52 -7.28
N VAL A 124 -23.17 12.71 -7.10
CA VAL A 124 -23.12 11.34 -7.61
C VAL A 124 -24.17 10.48 -6.91
N LEU A 125 -24.90 9.67 -7.68
CA LEU A 125 -25.97 8.79 -7.22
C LEU A 125 -25.76 7.36 -7.74
N PRO A 126 -26.46 6.36 -7.18
CA PRO A 126 -26.58 5.04 -7.81
C PRO A 126 -27.00 5.14 -9.30
N ASP A 127 -26.56 4.17 -10.10
CA ASP A 127 -26.75 4.07 -11.55
C ASP A 127 -26.05 5.11 -12.42
N ASP A 128 -25.39 6.11 -11.83
CA ASP A 128 -24.50 7.00 -12.56
C ASP A 128 -23.31 6.26 -13.16
N LEU A 129 -22.90 6.67 -14.36
CA LEU A 129 -21.64 6.24 -14.95
C LEU A 129 -20.56 7.30 -14.70
N ILE A 130 -19.52 6.89 -13.97
CA ILE A 130 -18.37 7.71 -13.59
C ILE A 130 -17.06 7.10 -14.07
N PHE A 131 -15.94 7.81 -13.92
CA PHE A 131 -14.64 7.36 -14.39
C PHE A 131 -13.63 7.17 -13.25
N CYS A 132 -13.14 5.95 -13.10
CA CYS A 132 -12.33 5.52 -11.97
C CYS A 132 -10.96 4.98 -12.40
N LYS A 133 -9.97 5.07 -11.51
CA LYS A 133 -8.65 4.47 -11.71
C LYS A 133 -8.74 2.96 -11.55
N THR A 134 -8.28 2.23 -12.54
CA THR A 134 -8.11 0.77 -12.48
C THR A 134 -6.63 0.39 -12.52
N LYS A 135 -6.31 -0.89 -12.69
CA LYS A 135 -4.94 -1.32 -12.99
C LYS A 135 -4.54 -1.02 -14.43
N PHE A 136 -5.51 -0.84 -15.33
CA PHE A 136 -5.29 -0.64 -16.77
C PHE A 136 -5.39 0.84 -17.20
N GLY A 137 -5.73 1.75 -16.29
CA GLY A 137 -5.85 3.17 -16.61
C GLY A 137 -7.12 3.78 -16.03
N CYS A 138 -7.78 4.62 -16.83
CA CYS A 138 -9.10 5.16 -16.53
C CYS A 138 -10.17 4.24 -17.15
N SER A 139 -11.23 3.94 -16.42
CA SER A 139 -12.31 3.08 -16.93
C SER A 139 -13.67 3.53 -16.41
N PRO A 140 -14.75 3.37 -17.20
CA PRO A 140 -16.09 3.68 -16.75
C PRO A 140 -16.57 2.68 -15.69
N VAL A 141 -17.32 3.17 -14.72
CA VAL A 141 -17.91 2.41 -13.61
C VAL A 141 -19.34 2.89 -13.41
N ILE A 142 -20.28 1.94 -13.38
CA ILE A 142 -21.66 2.19 -12.95
C ILE A 142 -21.69 2.11 -11.43
N VAL A 143 -22.14 3.19 -10.79
CA VAL A 143 -22.29 3.29 -9.34
C VAL A 143 -23.40 2.33 -8.89
N GLN A 144 -23.15 1.59 -7.83
CA GLN A 144 -24.11 0.68 -7.20
C GLN A 144 -24.47 1.15 -5.79
N ALA A 145 -23.48 1.66 -5.04
CA ALA A 145 -23.70 2.24 -3.74
C ALA A 145 -22.62 3.29 -3.42
N ILE A 146 -22.95 4.19 -2.50
CA ILE A 146 -22.10 5.28 -2.04
C ILE A 146 -22.09 5.24 -0.52
N GLN A 147 -20.91 5.40 0.08
CA GLN A 147 -20.76 5.34 1.53
C GLN A 147 -19.72 6.33 2.01
N THR A 148 -20.07 7.18 2.98
CA THR A 148 -19.12 8.07 3.67
C THR A 148 -18.85 7.52 5.06
N VAL A 149 -17.57 7.28 5.37
CA VAL A 149 -17.13 6.71 6.65
C VAL A 149 -15.86 7.40 7.15
N ASP A 150 -15.69 7.46 8.46
CA ASP A 150 -14.53 8.09 9.11
C ASP A 150 -13.26 7.21 9.02
N LYS A 151 -13.42 5.91 8.73
CA LYS A 151 -12.34 4.95 8.54
C LYS A 151 -12.58 4.08 7.31
N CYS A 152 -11.52 3.76 6.57
CA CYS A 152 -11.62 2.96 5.34
C CYS A 152 -12.25 1.58 5.61
N PRO A 153 -13.29 1.19 4.86
CA PRO A 153 -14.09 -0.01 5.13
C PRO A 153 -13.38 -1.31 4.72
N VAL A 154 -12.20 -1.22 4.10
CA VAL A 154 -11.44 -2.37 3.59
C VAL A 154 -9.96 -2.28 3.93
N GLU A 155 -9.32 -3.44 4.11
CA GLU A 155 -7.91 -3.53 4.46
C GLU A 155 -6.97 -3.35 3.25
N PHE A 156 -7.42 -3.68 2.04
CA PHE A 156 -6.62 -3.54 0.82
C PHE A 156 -6.58 -2.09 0.29
N PRO A 157 -5.53 -1.69 -0.46
CA PRO A 157 -5.44 -0.34 -1.02
C PRO A 157 -6.58 -0.04 -1.98
N VAL A 158 -7.32 1.03 -1.71
CA VAL A 158 -8.41 1.52 -2.55
C VAL A 158 -7.83 2.40 -3.67
N LYS A 159 -8.44 2.44 -4.85
CA LYS A 159 -8.09 3.37 -5.95
C LYS A 159 -9.01 4.59 -5.94
N LYS A 160 -8.68 5.63 -6.72
CA LYS A 160 -9.46 6.88 -6.73
C LYS A 160 -10.43 6.95 -7.91
N VAL A 161 -11.51 7.72 -7.73
CA VAL A 161 -12.23 8.34 -8.85
C VAL A 161 -11.29 9.34 -9.55
N LEU A 162 -11.30 9.39 -10.88
CA LEU A 162 -10.34 10.17 -11.69
C LEU A 162 -10.96 11.40 -12.35
N SER A 163 -12.26 11.36 -12.63
CA SER A 163 -12.98 12.48 -13.23
C SER A 163 -14.21 12.83 -12.41
N LYS A 164 -14.56 14.11 -12.41
CA LYS A 164 -15.82 14.62 -11.85
C LYS A 164 -16.98 14.51 -12.84
N LYS A 165 -16.73 14.05 -14.07
CA LYS A 165 -17.77 13.82 -15.08
C LYS A 165 -18.71 12.72 -14.59
N ILE A 166 -19.99 13.07 -14.50
CA ILE A 166 -21.08 12.13 -14.21
C ILE A 166 -21.92 12.00 -15.47
N ILE A 167 -22.22 10.77 -15.88
CA ILE A 167 -23.16 10.48 -16.96
C ILE A 167 -24.38 9.81 -16.34
N ARG A 168 -25.52 10.51 -16.39
CA ARG A 168 -26.80 10.06 -15.86
C ARG A 168 -27.79 9.93 -17.00
N ASN A 169 -28.40 8.76 -17.15
CA ASN A 169 -29.35 8.48 -18.25
C ASN A 169 -28.80 8.85 -19.64
N GLY A 170 -27.51 8.58 -19.87
CA GLY A 170 -26.83 8.88 -21.14
C GLY A 170 -26.45 10.35 -21.34
N LYS A 171 -26.80 11.26 -20.42
CA LYS A 171 -26.47 12.69 -20.50
C LYS A 171 -25.36 13.04 -19.50
N GLY A 172 -24.42 13.88 -19.93
CA GLY A 172 -23.42 14.43 -19.03
C GLY A 172 -24.04 15.46 -18.10
N LEU A 173 -23.70 15.42 -16.81
CA LEU A 173 -23.98 16.50 -15.87
C LEU A 173 -22.77 17.45 -15.85
N GLU A 174 -23.06 18.76 -15.90
CA GLU A 174 -22.07 19.85 -15.78
C GLU A 174 -21.77 20.21 -14.32
#